data_AF-A0A2T6MYK2-F1
#
_entry.id   AF-A0A2T6MYK2-F1
#
_cell.length_a   1.000
_cell.length_b   1.000
_cell.length_c   1.000
_cell.angle_alpha   90.00
_cell.angle_beta   90.00
_cell.angle_gamma   90.00
#
_symmetry.space_group_name_H-M   'P 1'
#
loop_
_entity.id
_entity.type
_entity.pdbx_description
1 polymer ?
#
loop_
_entity_poly.entity_id
_entity_poly.type
_entity_poly.pdbx_seq_one_letter_code
_entity_poly.pdbx_strand_id
1 'polypeptide(L)'
;MMGSNQSINPEPSIAIHPASPGTQLLRDAEISSYLNSHQGAAENIRRAADLLANEADGLKSLHKLLPALTHKTINVFFSYKAKDEKTAKAVVDILRKKSADKLAITYQAEFTENISGKPWRDKITTEICKANWFILLLPDPSDDWDWCLFETGIFEGQQSSADRLICLHHPEIAVPDPIEGYHAVAARPSEVEKFLRMVFINKDPLYGLDPVNPSLEENLPEIANRIVEAISPPRKNLFKQPLMPWVEICVEDPHSMTRIEDLNRAVIRYANKDALDIFDFLDQPDRWGDLVDVIEKCTNDSRWQNELFHVIRKIGSGRRFEPIQAVFNTASDKIYKPVVCAIDRLGRKGKIDSFQIGFIEEVGAINTAEIPLELSALATTLRYAFRFRWEILEKFAPLDLDDEDIIALDNTLQRIEHDAESRGVSDEESLKSLFPSKQETDEISQMYRVWYRLRNQQGTGELDIAIRDRDAEKVKVILNELTPMNRRFLNMTAERFGSLVSNTA
;
A
#
# COMPACT_ATOMS: atom_id res chain seq x y z
N MET A 1 -97.71 32.45 42.75
CA MET A 1 -96.34 32.78 43.21
C MET A 1 -95.44 31.60 42.88
N MET A 2 -94.34 31.91 42.20
CA MET A 2 -93.22 31.09 41.71
C MET A 2 -93.18 29.59 42.06
N GLY A 3 -93.25 28.76 41.02
CA GLY A 3 -92.81 27.36 41.03
C GLY A 3 -92.00 27.10 39.76
N SER A 4 -90.75 26.71 39.94
CA SER A 4 -89.65 26.69 38.98
C SER A 4 -89.77 25.57 37.95
N ASN A 5 -89.71 25.90 36.66
CA ASN A 5 -89.49 24.93 35.56
C ASN A 5 -87.99 24.61 35.46
N GLN A 6 -87.59 23.38 35.81
CA GLN A 6 -86.28 22.84 35.45
C GLN A 6 -86.40 22.04 34.15
N SER A 7 -85.75 22.57 33.11
CA SER A 7 -85.52 21.90 31.83
C SER A 7 -84.44 20.84 31.99
N ILE A 8 -84.76 19.59 31.66
CA ILE A 8 -83.81 18.48 31.56
C ILE A 8 -83.07 18.65 30.23
N ASN A 9 -81.76 18.94 30.29
CA ASN A 9 -80.87 18.85 29.14
C ASN A 9 -80.55 17.36 28.88
N PRO A 10 -80.61 16.88 27.61
CA PRO A 10 -80.07 15.57 27.28
C PRO A 10 -78.55 15.59 27.38
N GLU A 11 -77.99 14.49 27.89
CA GLU A 11 -76.55 14.24 27.98
C GLU A 11 -75.86 14.45 26.62
N PRO A 12 -74.62 14.99 26.61
CA PRO A 12 -73.86 15.11 25.38
C PRO A 12 -73.51 13.71 24.86
N SER A 13 -74.00 13.41 23.66
CA SER A 13 -73.55 12.31 22.81
C SER A 13 -72.03 12.20 22.86
N ILE A 14 -71.52 11.06 23.35
CA ILE A 14 -70.11 10.70 23.30
C ILE A 14 -69.66 10.85 21.85
N ALA A 15 -68.83 11.85 21.58
CA ALA A 15 -68.20 12.02 20.29
C ALA A 15 -67.33 10.79 20.05
N ILE A 16 -67.72 9.97 19.07
CA ILE A 16 -66.90 8.88 18.54
C ILE A 16 -65.66 9.56 17.96
N HIS A 17 -64.54 9.52 18.70
CA HIS A 17 -63.25 9.93 18.16
C HIS A 17 -63.03 9.18 16.84
N PRO A 18 -62.67 9.87 15.74
CA PRO A 18 -62.35 9.19 14.50
C PRO A 18 -61.24 8.18 14.80
N ALA A 19 -61.48 6.91 14.48
CA ALA A 19 -60.52 5.84 14.67
C ALA A 19 -59.17 6.27 14.09
N SER A 20 -58.08 6.10 14.85
CA SER A 20 -56.75 6.48 14.35
C SER A 20 -56.50 5.76 13.01
N PRO A 21 -55.81 6.38 12.05
CA PRO A 21 -55.48 5.74 10.77
C PRO A 21 -54.86 4.34 10.94
N GLY A 22 -54.04 4.13 11.98
CA GLY A 22 -53.45 2.83 12.30
C GLY A 22 -54.46 1.74 12.69
N THR A 23 -55.69 2.10 13.09
CA THR A 23 -56.75 1.16 13.46
C THR A 23 -57.10 0.18 12.33
N GLN A 24 -56.86 0.56 11.06
CA GLN A 24 -57.08 -0.36 9.93
C GLN A 24 -56.03 -1.48 9.87
N LEU A 25 -54.75 -1.17 10.08
CA LEU A 25 -53.68 -2.17 10.10
C LEU A 25 -53.87 -3.15 11.27
N LEU A 26 -54.32 -2.65 12.42
CA LEU A 26 -54.54 -3.48 13.61
C LEU A 26 -55.70 -4.47 13.47
N ARG A 27 -56.61 -4.28 12.50
CA ARG A 27 -57.73 -5.20 12.23
C ARG A 27 -57.32 -6.44 11.44
N ASP A 28 -56.10 -6.46 10.90
CA ASP A 28 -55.56 -7.66 10.27
C ASP A 28 -55.56 -8.83 11.25
N ALA A 29 -55.97 -10.01 10.78
CA ALA A 29 -56.20 -11.17 11.64
C ALA A 29 -54.90 -11.65 12.31
N GLU A 30 -53.78 -11.58 11.59
CA GLU A 30 -52.48 -12.00 12.09
C GLU A 30 -51.97 -11.00 13.14
N ILE A 31 -52.02 -9.70 12.86
CA ILE A 31 -51.63 -8.65 13.82
C ILE A 31 -52.51 -8.68 15.08
N SER A 32 -53.83 -8.83 14.92
CA SER A 32 -54.77 -8.94 16.04
C SER A 32 -54.47 -10.16 16.91
N SER A 33 -54.24 -11.33 16.29
CA SER A 33 -53.83 -12.54 17.01
C SER A 33 -52.50 -12.33 17.74
N TYR A 34 -51.54 -11.71 17.06
CA TYR A 34 -50.21 -11.43 17.61
C TYR A 34 -50.29 -10.49 18.82
N LEU A 35 -51.05 -9.40 18.73
CA LEU A 35 -51.31 -8.46 19.83
C LEU A 35 -51.91 -9.15 21.07
N ASN A 36 -52.85 -10.07 20.87
CA ASN A 36 -53.48 -10.81 21.97
C ASN A 36 -52.48 -11.72 22.70
N SER A 37 -51.52 -12.29 21.95
CA SER A 37 -50.46 -13.15 22.51
C SER A 37 -49.27 -12.38 23.11
N HIS A 38 -49.07 -11.11 22.74
CA HIS A 38 -47.90 -10.30 23.15
C HIS A 38 -48.30 -8.96 23.77
N GLN A 39 -49.08 -9.00 24.87
CA GLN A 39 -49.60 -7.79 25.53
C GLN A 39 -48.51 -6.78 25.92
N GLY A 40 -47.31 -7.24 26.26
CA GLY A 40 -46.17 -6.39 26.61
C GLY A 40 -45.60 -5.54 25.46
N ALA A 41 -46.00 -5.81 24.21
CA ALA A 41 -45.60 -5.06 23.02
C ALA A 41 -46.76 -4.26 22.40
N ALA A 42 -47.95 -4.30 23.00
CA ALA A 42 -49.17 -3.74 22.39
C ALA A 42 -49.07 -2.23 22.12
N GLU A 43 -48.43 -1.47 23.00
CA GLU A 43 -48.22 -0.03 22.81
C GLU A 43 -47.28 0.26 21.63
N ASN A 44 -46.14 -0.44 21.56
CA ASN A 44 -45.18 -0.33 20.47
C ASN A 44 -45.80 -0.68 19.11
N ILE A 45 -46.61 -1.75 19.07
CA ILE A 45 -47.32 -2.19 17.86
C ILE A 45 -48.36 -1.16 17.42
N ARG A 46 -49.14 -0.58 18.35
CA ARG A 46 -50.10 0.49 18.02
C ARG A 46 -49.40 1.72 17.48
N ARG A 47 -48.31 2.15 18.13
CA ARG A 47 -47.50 3.29 17.67
C ARG A 47 -46.90 3.03 16.29
N ALA A 48 -46.36 1.83 16.04
CA ALA A 48 -45.86 1.44 14.73
C ALA A 48 -46.97 1.47 13.66
N ALA A 49 -48.17 0.96 13.99
CA ALA A 49 -49.32 0.97 13.10
C ALA A 49 -49.78 2.39 12.75
N ASP A 50 -49.79 3.31 13.73
CA ASP A 50 -50.14 4.72 13.47
C ASP A 50 -49.09 5.41 12.58
N LEU A 51 -47.79 5.12 12.77
CA LEU A 51 -46.72 5.67 11.94
C LEU A 51 -46.70 5.11 10.51
N LEU A 52 -47.10 3.85 10.34
CA LEU A 52 -47.16 3.17 9.03
C LEU A 52 -48.52 3.32 8.32
N ALA A 53 -49.50 3.99 8.92
CA ALA A 53 -50.87 4.01 8.42
C ALA A 53 -51.02 4.62 7.01
N ASN A 54 -50.09 5.49 6.61
CA ASN A 54 -50.10 6.15 5.31
C ASN A 54 -49.12 5.53 4.31
N GLU A 55 -48.36 4.51 4.71
CA GLU A 55 -47.42 3.81 3.82
C GLU A 55 -48.18 2.81 2.95
N ALA A 56 -47.88 2.79 1.65
CA ALA A 56 -48.54 1.89 0.71
C ALA A 56 -48.36 0.41 1.06
N ASP A 57 -47.25 0.08 1.74
CA ASP A 57 -46.93 -1.27 2.21
C ASP A 57 -47.09 -1.43 3.73
N GLY A 58 -47.82 -0.53 4.40
CA GLY A 58 -47.87 -0.43 5.86
C GLY A 58 -48.21 -1.74 6.58
N LEU A 59 -49.07 -2.58 6.00
CA LEU A 59 -49.41 -3.91 6.52
C LEU A 59 -48.20 -4.87 6.48
N LYS A 60 -47.53 -4.98 5.32
CA LYS A 60 -46.33 -5.79 5.12
C LYS A 60 -45.20 -5.31 6.05
N SER A 61 -45.02 -3.99 6.12
CA SER A 61 -44.08 -3.33 7.03
C SER A 61 -44.36 -3.70 8.48
N LEU A 62 -45.60 -3.59 8.94
CA LEU A 62 -45.96 -3.90 10.32
C LEU A 62 -45.77 -5.37 10.66
N HIS A 63 -46.13 -6.30 9.77
CA HIS A 63 -45.84 -7.74 9.91
C HIS A 63 -44.36 -8.00 10.14
N LYS A 64 -43.50 -7.41 9.31
CA LYS A 64 -42.03 -7.57 9.43
C LYS A 64 -41.48 -7.01 10.74
N LEU A 65 -42.13 -6.00 11.32
CA LEU A 65 -41.73 -5.37 12.58
C LEU A 65 -42.13 -6.16 13.83
N LEU A 66 -43.13 -7.04 13.76
CA LEU A 66 -43.67 -7.72 14.94
C LEU A 66 -42.59 -8.39 15.83
N PRO A 67 -41.61 -9.13 15.28
CA PRO A 67 -40.55 -9.72 16.10
C PRO A 67 -39.71 -8.65 16.82
N ALA A 68 -39.32 -7.59 16.10
CA ALA A 68 -38.50 -6.52 16.64
C ALA A 68 -39.20 -5.74 17.76
N LEU A 69 -40.50 -5.48 17.61
CA LEU A 69 -41.33 -4.79 18.61
C LEU A 69 -41.54 -5.64 19.87
N THR A 70 -41.59 -6.96 19.71
CA THR A 70 -41.79 -7.91 20.81
C THR A 70 -40.53 -8.07 21.63
N HIS A 71 -39.40 -8.27 20.96
CA HIS A 71 -38.11 -8.48 21.62
C HIS A 71 -37.43 -7.17 22.00
N LYS A 72 -37.93 -6.03 21.51
CA LYS A 72 -37.32 -4.70 21.64
C LYS A 72 -35.89 -4.69 21.09
N THR A 73 -35.68 -5.41 19.99
CA THR A 73 -34.39 -5.64 19.36
C THR A 73 -34.51 -5.39 17.87
N ILE A 74 -33.54 -4.69 17.28
CA ILE A 74 -33.46 -4.45 15.84
C ILE A 74 -32.54 -5.52 15.24
N ASN A 75 -33.04 -6.26 14.25
CA ASN A 75 -32.22 -7.21 13.50
C ASN A 75 -31.41 -6.46 12.45
N VAL A 76 -30.09 -6.62 12.50
CA VAL A 76 -29.15 -5.93 11.59
C VAL A 76 -28.34 -6.98 10.84
N PHE A 77 -28.33 -6.90 9.51
CA PHE A 77 -27.35 -7.62 8.71
C PHE A 77 -26.21 -6.69 8.33
N PHE A 78 -24.97 -7.06 8.65
CA PHE A 78 -23.78 -6.26 8.35
C PHE A 78 -22.96 -6.94 7.24
N SER A 79 -23.02 -6.36 6.03
CA SER A 79 -22.31 -6.81 4.84
C SER A 79 -20.98 -6.08 4.67
N TYR A 80 -19.95 -6.82 4.25
CA TYR A 80 -18.59 -6.32 4.00
C TYR A 80 -17.84 -7.32 3.11
N LYS A 81 -16.72 -6.91 2.50
CA LYS A 81 -15.82 -7.84 1.79
C LYS A 81 -14.85 -8.52 2.75
N ALA A 82 -14.51 -9.79 2.51
CA ALA A 82 -13.64 -10.57 3.39
C ALA A 82 -12.33 -9.87 3.79
N LYS A 83 -11.72 -9.10 2.88
CA LYS A 83 -10.48 -8.34 3.18
C LYS A 83 -10.68 -7.23 4.24
N ASP A 84 -11.90 -6.75 4.41
CA ASP A 84 -12.29 -5.69 5.34
C ASP A 84 -12.84 -6.25 6.65
N GLU A 85 -12.72 -7.57 6.89
CA GLU A 85 -13.22 -8.25 8.09
C GLU A 85 -12.77 -7.58 9.39
N LYS A 86 -11.51 -7.18 9.46
CA LYS A 86 -10.96 -6.52 10.66
C LYS A 86 -11.68 -5.20 10.94
N THR A 87 -11.94 -4.41 9.90
CA THR A 87 -12.66 -3.14 10.00
C THR A 87 -14.13 -3.37 10.34
N ALA A 88 -14.80 -4.28 9.63
CA ALA A 88 -16.18 -4.65 9.90
C ALA A 88 -16.37 -5.12 11.34
N LYS A 89 -15.50 -6.03 11.82
CA LYS A 89 -15.52 -6.53 13.20
C LYS A 89 -15.37 -5.39 14.22
N ALA A 90 -14.44 -4.46 14.01
CA ALA A 90 -14.25 -3.33 14.91
C ALA A 90 -15.50 -2.44 15.00
N VAL A 91 -16.18 -2.18 13.88
CA VAL A 91 -17.44 -1.42 13.85
C VAL A 91 -18.57 -2.20 14.55
N VAL A 92 -18.74 -3.47 14.23
CA VAL A 92 -19.76 -4.35 14.84
C VAL A 92 -19.59 -4.45 16.35
N ASP A 93 -18.36 -4.63 16.84
CA ASP A 93 -18.06 -4.72 18.27
C ASP A 93 -18.43 -3.42 19.01
N ILE A 94 -18.19 -2.26 18.39
CA ILE A 94 -18.60 -0.96 18.93
C ILE A 94 -20.13 -0.88 18.99
N LEU A 95 -20.83 -1.18 17.90
CA LEU A 95 -22.29 -1.09 17.83
C LEU A 95 -22.97 -2.02 18.84
N ARG A 96 -22.55 -3.29 18.91
CA ARG A 96 -23.08 -4.26 19.88
C ARG A 96 -22.87 -3.80 21.31
N LYS A 97 -21.61 -3.47 21.68
CA LYS A 97 -21.27 -3.03 23.04
C LYS A 97 -22.07 -1.81 23.50
N LYS A 98 -22.42 -0.93 22.57
CA LYS A 98 -23.14 0.32 22.85
C LYS A 98 -24.67 0.17 22.75
N SER A 99 -25.17 -0.92 22.18
CA SER A 99 -26.62 -1.12 21.97
C SER A 99 -27.42 -1.53 23.20
N ALA A 100 -26.79 -1.88 24.32
CA ALA A 100 -27.47 -2.47 25.48
C ALA A 100 -28.35 -3.68 25.08
N ASP A 101 -27.79 -4.57 24.23
CA ASP A 101 -28.41 -5.79 23.71
C ASP A 101 -29.66 -5.60 22.84
N LYS A 102 -29.91 -4.36 22.37
CA LYS A 102 -31.05 -4.04 21.50
C LYS A 102 -30.71 -4.05 20.00
N LEU A 103 -29.46 -4.30 19.62
CA LEU A 103 -29.07 -4.55 18.22
C LEU A 103 -28.62 -6.01 18.07
N ALA A 104 -29.42 -6.83 17.39
CA ALA A 104 -29.06 -8.18 16.99
C ALA A 104 -28.35 -8.13 15.63
N ILE A 105 -27.03 -7.91 15.67
CA ILE A 105 -26.22 -7.80 14.45
C ILE A 105 -25.75 -9.19 14.03
N THR A 106 -25.97 -9.57 12.79
CA THR A 106 -25.43 -10.78 12.14
C THR A 106 -24.45 -10.34 11.04
N TYR A 107 -23.24 -10.93 10.99
CA TYR A 107 -22.24 -10.61 9.96
C TYR A 107 -21.43 -11.83 9.52
N GLN A 108 -20.80 -11.74 8.34
CA GLN A 108 -20.27 -12.90 7.62
C GLN A 108 -19.26 -13.77 8.41
N ALA A 109 -18.38 -13.17 9.23
CA ALA A 109 -17.37 -13.90 9.98
C ALA A 109 -17.96 -14.94 10.94
N GLU A 110 -19.16 -14.71 11.45
CA GLU A 110 -19.79 -15.58 12.46
C GLU A 110 -20.42 -16.84 11.88
N PHE A 111 -20.49 -16.93 10.55
CA PHE A 111 -20.95 -18.15 9.91
C PHE A 111 -19.84 -19.22 9.86
N THR A 112 -18.55 -18.84 9.87
CA THR A 112 -17.39 -19.71 9.55
C THR A 112 -17.33 -21.06 10.28
N GLU A 113 -17.66 -21.15 11.56
CA GLU A 113 -17.61 -22.43 12.31
C GLU A 113 -18.84 -23.33 12.07
N ASN A 114 -19.99 -22.77 11.67
CA ASN A 114 -21.29 -23.46 11.65
C ASN A 114 -21.77 -23.92 10.25
N ILE A 115 -21.05 -23.57 9.18
CA ILE A 115 -21.46 -23.82 7.78
C ILE A 115 -20.38 -24.44 6.88
N SER A 116 -19.23 -24.87 7.40
CA SER A 116 -18.27 -25.64 6.59
C SER A 116 -18.97 -26.89 6.01
N GLY A 117 -19.05 -26.98 4.68
CA GLY A 117 -19.74 -28.05 3.96
C GLY A 117 -21.28 -27.94 3.83
N LYS A 118 -21.90 -26.81 4.21
CA LYS A 118 -23.35 -26.55 4.03
C LYS A 118 -23.62 -25.46 2.99
N PRO A 119 -24.82 -25.39 2.38
CA PRO A 119 -25.22 -24.28 1.50
C PRO A 119 -25.32 -22.98 2.31
N TRP A 120 -24.18 -22.29 2.44
CA TRP A 120 -24.04 -21.07 3.21
C TRP A 120 -24.86 -19.90 2.64
N ARG A 121 -25.13 -19.92 1.33
CA ARG A 121 -25.98 -18.93 0.64
C ARG A 121 -27.39 -18.87 1.22
N ASP A 122 -28.04 -20.02 1.43
CA ASP A 122 -29.40 -20.08 1.97
C ASP A 122 -29.49 -19.45 3.37
N LYS A 123 -28.44 -19.66 4.17
CA LYS A 123 -28.34 -19.06 5.50
C LYS A 123 -28.18 -17.55 5.43
N ILE A 124 -27.32 -17.04 4.55
CA ILE A 124 -27.17 -15.60 4.33
C ILE A 124 -28.48 -14.98 3.86
N THR A 125 -29.12 -15.58 2.85
CA THR A 125 -30.44 -15.11 2.36
C THR A 125 -31.45 -15.07 3.50
N THR A 126 -31.54 -16.14 4.31
CA THR A 126 -32.45 -16.20 5.46
C THR A 126 -32.20 -15.08 6.46
N GLU A 127 -30.94 -14.77 6.78
CA GLU A 127 -30.61 -13.71 7.74
C GLU A 127 -30.83 -12.31 7.16
N ILE A 128 -30.56 -12.10 5.86
CA ILE A 128 -30.91 -10.85 5.15
C ILE A 128 -32.44 -10.65 5.18
N CYS A 129 -33.23 -11.71 4.98
CA CYS A 129 -34.70 -11.63 5.01
C CYS A 129 -35.27 -11.20 6.38
N LYS A 130 -34.62 -11.61 7.47
CA LYS A 130 -35.02 -11.24 8.83
C LYS A 130 -34.56 -9.86 9.26
N ALA A 131 -33.60 -9.27 8.54
CA ALA A 131 -33.01 -8.00 8.91
C ALA A 131 -34.02 -6.86 8.71
N ASN A 132 -34.08 -5.97 9.70
CA ASN A 132 -34.74 -4.68 9.59
C ASN A 132 -33.78 -3.65 9.01
N TRP A 133 -32.51 -3.73 9.38
CA TRP A 133 -31.45 -2.88 8.86
C TRP A 133 -30.40 -3.69 8.12
N PHE A 134 -30.00 -3.21 6.94
CA PHE A 134 -28.86 -3.69 6.19
C PHE A 134 -27.78 -2.62 6.23
N ILE A 135 -26.65 -2.92 6.88
CA ILE A 135 -25.50 -2.03 6.92
C ILE A 135 -24.43 -2.61 5.99
N LEU A 136 -24.08 -1.86 4.94
CA LEU A 136 -23.01 -2.19 4.04
C LEU A 136 -21.77 -1.37 4.41
N LEU A 137 -20.65 -2.03 4.72
CA LEU A 137 -19.34 -1.40 4.67
C LEU A 137 -18.87 -1.42 3.22
N LEU A 138 -18.92 -0.27 2.55
CA LEU A 138 -18.63 -0.15 1.13
C LEU A 138 -17.15 -0.50 0.85
N PRO A 139 -16.88 -1.52 0.01
CA PRO A 139 -15.52 -1.84 -0.39
C PRO A 139 -14.88 -0.73 -1.23
N ASP A 140 -13.57 -0.85 -1.48
CA ASP A 140 -12.87 0.07 -2.37
C ASP A 140 -13.37 -0.10 -3.82
N PRO A 141 -13.47 0.98 -4.62
CA PRO A 141 -13.83 0.89 -6.04
C PRO A 141 -12.93 -0.02 -6.89
N SER A 142 -11.72 -0.30 -6.43
CA SER A 142 -10.80 -1.24 -7.06
C SER A 142 -11.16 -2.71 -6.82
N ASP A 143 -12.06 -3.01 -5.89
CA ASP A 143 -12.49 -4.38 -5.63
C ASP A 143 -13.64 -4.80 -6.53
N ASP A 144 -13.76 -6.11 -6.72
CA ASP A 144 -15.01 -6.70 -7.17
C ASP A 144 -16.14 -6.40 -6.17
N TRP A 145 -17.30 -5.99 -6.66
CA TRP A 145 -18.48 -5.66 -5.86
C TRP A 145 -19.60 -6.70 -5.95
N ASP A 146 -19.45 -7.74 -6.79
CA ASP A 146 -20.51 -8.71 -7.12
C ASP A 146 -21.19 -9.27 -5.87
N TRP A 147 -20.40 -9.60 -4.85
CA TRP A 147 -20.92 -10.13 -3.60
C TRP A 147 -21.78 -9.13 -2.81
N CYS A 148 -21.30 -7.89 -2.65
CA CYS A 148 -22.03 -6.86 -1.91
C CYS A 148 -23.30 -6.44 -2.66
N LEU A 149 -23.24 -6.38 -3.99
CA LEU A 149 -24.41 -6.10 -4.83
C LEU A 149 -25.43 -7.23 -4.80
N PHE A 150 -24.97 -8.49 -4.79
CA PHE A 150 -25.85 -9.66 -4.62
C PHE A 150 -26.63 -9.60 -3.31
N GLU A 151 -25.97 -9.35 -2.18
CA GLU A 151 -26.61 -9.26 -0.87
C GLU A 151 -27.55 -8.04 -0.79
N THR A 152 -27.11 -6.90 -1.34
CA THR A 152 -27.92 -5.68 -1.41
C THR A 152 -29.18 -5.91 -2.23
N GLY A 153 -29.08 -6.55 -3.40
CA GLY A 153 -30.24 -6.87 -4.24
C GLY A 153 -31.23 -7.84 -3.58
N ILE A 154 -30.75 -8.79 -2.77
CA ILE A 154 -31.64 -9.65 -1.95
C ILE A 154 -32.40 -8.81 -0.92
N PHE A 155 -31.74 -7.86 -0.26
CA PHE A 155 -32.39 -7.00 0.71
C PHE A 155 -33.40 -6.05 0.05
N GLU A 156 -33.01 -5.40 -1.04
CA GLU A 156 -33.86 -4.49 -1.81
C GLU A 156 -35.13 -5.20 -2.30
N GLY A 157 -35.00 -6.40 -2.87
CA GLY A 157 -36.14 -7.16 -3.43
C GLY A 157 -37.23 -7.50 -2.42
N GLN A 158 -36.96 -7.41 -1.12
CA GLN A 158 -37.92 -7.67 -0.05
C GLN A 158 -38.16 -6.48 0.88
N GLN A 159 -37.46 -5.37 0.66
CA GLN A 159 -37.51 -4.17 1.49
C GLN A 159 -38.96 -3.69 1.67
N SER A 160 -39.25 -3.14 2.83
CA SER A 160 -40.50 -2.41 3.12
C SER A 160 -40.21 -1.01 3.65
N SER A 161 -41.22 -0.14 3.78
CA SER A 161 -41.06 1.22 4.33
C SER A 161 -40.47 1.24 5.75
N ALA A 162 -40.52 0.12 6.48
CA ALA A 162 -39.93 -0.03 7.81
C ALA A 162 -38.42 -0.36 7.80
N ASP A 163 -37.88 -0.80 6.67
CA ASP A 163 -36.50 -1.25 6.56
C ASP A 163 -35.53 -0.10 6.22
N ARG A 164 -34.26 -0.27 6.56
CA ARG A 164 -33.21 0.73 6.24
C ARG A 164 -31.99 0.04 5.64
N LEU A 165 -31.51 0.59 4.53
CA LEU A 165 -30.20 0.26 3.95
C LEU A 165 -29.26 1.44 4.21
N ILE A 166 -28.14 1.16 4.87
CA ILE A 166 -27.17 2.16 5.30
C ILE A 166 -25.81 1.77 4.74
N CYS A 167 -25.20 2.68 4.00
CA CYS A 167 -23.90 2.49 3.37
C CYS A 167 -22.82 3.27 4.15
N LEU A 168 -22.01 2.58 4.96
CA LEU A 168 -20.84 3.15 5.62
C LEU A 168 -19.65 3.10 4.65
N HIS A 169 -19.03 4.24 4.35
CA HIS A 169 -17.95 4.28 3.36
C HIS A 169 -16.82 5.23 3.74
N HIS A 170 -15.63 4.98 3.19
CA HIS A 170 -14.51 5.90 3.31
C HIS A 170 -14.85 7.26 2.66
N PRO A 171 -14.44 8.41 3.23
CA PRO A 171 -14.83 9.73 2.72
C PRO A 171 -14.34 10.08 1.31
N GLU A 172 -13.35 9.35 0.81
CA GLU A 172 -12.79 9.48 -0.54
C GLU A 172 -13.39 8.50 -1.56
N ILE A 173 -14.19 7.53 -1.10
CA ILE A 173 -14.87 6.57 -1.98
C ILE A 173 -16.20 7.17 -2.41
N ALA A 174 -16.42 7.26 -3.72
CA ALA A 174 -17.72 7.58 -4.28
C ALA A 174 -18.67 6.40 -4.11
N VAL A 175 -19.88 6.69 -3.65
CA VAL A 175 -20.95 5.70 -3.57
C VAL A 175 -21.44 5.43 -5.00
N PRO A 176 -21.54 4.17 -5.43
CA PRO A 176 -21.89 3.87 -6.80
C PRO A 176 -23.39 3.99 -7.09
N ASP A 177 -23.71 4.28 -8.35
CA ASP A 177 -25.07 4.50 -8.85
C ASP A 177 -26.10 3.46 -8.36
N PRO A 178 -25.82 2.13 -8.34
CA PRO A 178 -26.81 1.14 -7.90
C PRO A 178 -27.26 1.30 -6.44
N ILE A 179 -26.47 1.98 -5.60
CA ILE A 179 -26.80 2.18 -4.17
C ILE A 179 -26.79 3.66 -3.75
N GLU A 180 -26.65 4.59 -4.70
CA GLU A 180 -26.60 6.04 -4.45
C GLU A 180 -27.89 6.56 -3.79
N GLY A 181 -29.04 5.94 -4.11
CA GLY A 181 -30.35 6.28 -3.55
C GLY A 181 -30.55 5.91 -2.08
N TYR A 182 -29.62 5.18 -1.46
CA TYR A 182 -29.73 4.76 -0.06
C TYR A 182 -28.98 5.69 0.89
N HIS A 183 -29.13 5.44 2.20
CA HIS A 183 -28.54 6.29 3.23
C HIS A 183 -27.02 6.09 3.31
N ALA A 184 -26.26 6.91 2.59
CA ALA A 184 -24.81 6.94 2.62
C ALA A 184 -24.27 7.73 3.82
N VAL A 185 -23.35 7.12 4.55
CA VAL A 185 -22.69 7.68 5.73
C VAL A 185 -21.18 7.63 5.49
N ALA A 186 -20.63 8.74 5.03
CA ALA A 186 -19.18 8.89 4.93
C ALA A 186 -18.55 8.80 6.33
N ALA A 187 -17.41 8.13 6.46
CA ALA A 187 -16.65 8.02 7.71
C ALA A 187 -15.96 9.35 8.08
N ARG A 188 -16.77 10.37 8.33
CA ARG A 188 -16.41 11.68 8.88
C ARG A 188 -17.06 11.78 10.26
N PRO A 189 -16.39 12.38 11.27
CA PRO A 189 -16.93 12.43 12.63
C PRO A 189 -18.37 12.93 12.71
N SER A 190 -18.71 14.01 11.98
CA SER A 190 -20.05 14.59 11.97
C SER A 190 -21.12 13.69 11.33
N GLU A 191 -20.78 12.96 10.27
CA GLU A 191 -21.71 12.09 9.55
C GLU A 191 -21.95 10.80 10.34
N VAL A 192 -20.88 10.22 10.89
CA VAL A 192 -20.99 9.06 11.77
C VAL A 192 -21.73 9.41 13.06
N GLU A 193 -21.52 10.60 13.64
CA GLU A 193 -22.28 11.04 14.81
C GLU A 193 -23.78 11.14 14.52
N LYS A 194 -24.18 11.71 13.37
CA LYS A 194 -25.59 11.75 12.94
C LYS A 194 -26.17 10.35 12.81
N PHE A 195 -25.43 9.44 12.20
CA PHE A 195 -25.82 8.03 12.11
C PHE A 195 -26.00 7.42 13.50
N LEU A 196 -25.03 7.57 14.40
CA LEU A 196 -25.13 7.04 15.76
C LEU A 196 -26.28 7.67 16.57
N ARG A 197 -26.59 8.94 16.33
CA ARG A 197 -27.71 9.64 16.96
C ARG A 197 -29.05 9.07 16.46
N MET A 198 -29.17 8.79 15.17
CA MET A 198 -30.29 8.04 14.59
C MET A 198 -30.42 6.64 15.22
N VAL A 199 -29.30 5.94 15.40
CA VAL A 199 -29.31 4.58 15.96
C VAL A 199 -29.67 4.55 17.45
N PHE A 200 -29.03 5.39 18.26
CA PHE A 200 -29.06 5.27 19.72
C PHE A 200 -30.01 6.23 20.44
N ILE A 201 -30.21 7.44 19.91
CA ILE A 201 -30.81 8.55 20.65
C ILE A 201 -32.20 8.92 20.13
N ASN A 202 -32.37 8.93 18.81
CA ASN A 202 -33.63 9.32 18.20
C ASN A 202 -34.75 8.34 18.59
N LYS A 203 -35.97 8.88 18.72
CA LYS A 203 -37.18 8.06 18.87
C LYS A 203 -37.49 7.34 17.56
N ASP A 204 -38.12 6.18 17.68
CA ASP A 204 -38.51 5.34 16.54
C ASP A 204 -37.33 5.04 15.59
N PRO A 205 -36.17 4.56 16.08
CA PRO A 205 -35.10 4.09 15.18
C PRO A 205 -35.65 3.01 14.23
N LEU A 206 -36.62 2.25 14.74
CA LEU A 206 -37.58 1.47 13.99
C LEU A 206 -38.98 1.91 14.46
N TYR A 207 -39.98 1.97 13.57
CA TYR A 207 -41.31 2.46 13.92
C TYR A 207 -41.88 1.76 15.15
N GLY A 208 -42.21 2.52 16.21
CA GLY A 208 -42.78 1.99 17.45
C GLY A 208 -41.76 1.57 18.50
N LEU A 209 -40.45 1.66 18.24
CA LEU A 209 -39.41 1.42 19.24
C LEU A 209 -38.97 2.70 19.96
N ASP A 210 -38.66 2.56 21.24
CA ASP A 210 -37.96 3.58 22.01
C ASP A 210 -36.47 3.66 21.60
N PRO A 211 -35.78 4.76 21.93
CA PRO A 211 -34.35 4.89 21.68
C PRO A 211 -33.55 3.68 22.19
N VAL A 212 -32.60 3.22 21.38
CA VAL A 212 -31.78 2.04 21.68
C VAL A 212 -30.96 2.30 22.95
N ASN A 213 -30.24 3.42 23.02
CA ASN A 213 -29.44 3.75 24.19
C ASN A 213 -29.27 5.28 24.37
N PRO A 214 -30.26 5.96 24.97
CA PRO A 214 -30.25 7.42 25.09
C PRO A 214 -29.14 7.96 26.03
N SER A 215 -28.58 7.13 26.92
CA SER A 215 -27.51 7.58 27.83
C SER A 215 -26.16 7.79 27.14
N LEU A 216 -26.06 7.49 25.84
CA LEU A 216 -24.83 7.68 25.08
C LEU A 216 -24.68 9.07 24.48
N GLU A 217 -25.66 9.96 24.64
CA GLU A 217 -25.70 11.26 23.96
C GLU A 217 -24.40 12.06 24.12
N GLU A 218 -23.86 12.15 25.33
CA GLU A 218 -22.60 12.87 25.62
C GLU A 218 -21.35 12.18 25.07
N ASN A 219 -21.42 10.86 24.87
CA ASN A 219 -20.29 10.04 24.41
C ASN A 219 -20.30 9.78 22.90
N LEU A 220 -21.33 10.24 22.17
CA LEU A 220 -21.43 10.00 20.73
C LEU A 220 -20.22 10.50 19.92
N PRO A 221 -19.64 11.69 20.19
CA PRO A 221 -18.47 12.15 19.42
C PRO A 221 -17.27 11.22 19.56
N GLU A 222 -17.01 10.69 20.75
CA GLU A 222 -15.94 9.73 21.00
C GLU A 222 -16.18 8.41 20.25
N ILE A 223 -17.42 7.90 20.31
CA ILE A 223 -17.80 6.65 19.62
C ILE A 223 -17.70 6.83 18.10
N ALA A 224 -18.13 7.98 17.57
CA ALA A 224 -18.04 8.32 16.16
C ALA A 224 -16.58 8.32 15.69
N ASN A 225 -15.68 8.96 16.43
CA ASN A 225 -14.25 8.98 16.11
C ASN A 225 -13.65 7.57 16.03
N ARG A 226 -14.03 6.66 16.93
CA ARG A 226 -13.54 5.27 16.90
C ARG A 226 -14.01 4.49 15.67
N ILE A 227 -15.24 4.72 15.20
CA ILE A 227 -15.74 4.13 13.96
C ILE A 227 -15.02 4.74 12.75
N VAL A 228 -14.82 6.07 12.76
CA VAL A 228 -14.04 6.76 11.73
C VAL A 228 -12.62 6.20 11.66
N GLU A 229 -11.92 6.03 12.78
CA GLU A 229 -10.58 5.45 12.83
C GLU A 229 -10.52 4.02 12.31
N ALA A 230 -11.60 3.24 12.49
CA ALA A 230 -11.68 1.88 11.95
C ALA A 230 -11.82 1.86 10.42
N ILE A 231 -12.56 2.82 9.85
CA ILE A 231 -12.88 2.89 8.40
C ILE A 231 -11.85 3.71 7.61
N SER A 232 -11.30 4.77 8.20
CA SER A 232 -10.54 5.83 7.53
C SER A 232 -9.01 5.65 7.34
N PRO A 233 -8.33 4.52 7.61
CA PRO A 233 -7.04 4.29 6.99
C PRO A 233 -7.27 3.86 5.52
N PRO A 234 -6.97 4.69 4.50
CA PRO A 234 -7.19 4.31 3.12
C PRO A 234 -6.25 3.17 2.74
N ARG A 235 -6.81 2.06 2.22
CA ARG A 235 -6.08 1.13 1.36
C ARG A 235 -6.50 1.38 -0.08
N LYS A 236 -5.97 2.44 -0.69
CA LYS A 236 -6.05 2.54 -2.16
C LYS A 236 -5.23 1.39 -2.72
N ASN A 237 -5.89 0.36 -3.24
CA ASN A 237 -5.24 -0.65 -4.06
C ASN A 237 -4.92 0.00 -5.41
N LEU A 238 -3.88 0.81 -5.45
CA LEU A 238 -3.29 1.23 -6.71
C LEU A 238 -2.71 -0.04 -7.35
N PHE A 239 -3.28 -0.45 -8.50
CA PHE A 239 -2.66 -1.46 -9.33
C PHE A 239 -1.35 -0.90 -9.87
N LYS A 240 -0.25 -1.19 -9.19
CA LYS A 240 1.08 -0.97 -9.74
C LYS A 240 1.21 -1.93 -10.91
N GLN A 241 1.27 -1.41 -12.14
CA GLN A 241 1.67 -2.17 -13.32
C GLN A 241 3.14 -1.84 -13.62
N PRO A 242 4.10 -2.53 -12.98
CA PRO A 242 5.51 -2.38 -13.31
C PRO A 242 5.75 -2.83 -14.75
N LEU A 243 6.51 -2.02 -15.49
CA LEU A 243 6.86 -2.23 -16.90
C LEU A 243 8.21 -2.93 -17.08
N MET A 244 8.80 -3.43 -15.99
CA MET A 244 10.11 -4.08 -15.97
C MET A 244 10.03 -5.36 -15.13
N PRO A 245 10.95 -6.32 -15.32
CA PRO A 245 11.10 -7.47 -14.42
C PRO A 245 11.30 -7.02 -12.98
N TRP A 246 10.56 -7.58 -12.03
CA TRP A 246 10.63 -7.19 -10.62
C TRP A 246 10.26 -8.29 -9.63
N VAL A 247 10.76 -8.13 -8.40
CA VAL A 247 10.46 -8.96 -7.24
C VAL A 247 10.15 -8.06 -6.05
N GLU A 248 9.11 -8.38 -5.28
CA GLU A 248 8.81 -7.78 -4.00
C GLU A 248 9.26 -8.70 -2.86
N ILE A 249 10.13 -8.14 -2.00
CA ILE A 249 10.69 -8.85 -0.85
C ILE A 249 10.31 -8.19 0.47
N CYS A 250 10.16 -9.02 1.49
CA CYS A 250 9.99 -8.62 2.88
C CYS A 250 11.26 -8.86 3.66
N VAL A 251 11.77 -7.78 4.23
CA VAL A 251 12.91 -7.78 5.14
C VAL A 251 12.40 -7.38 6.52
N GLU A 252 12.51 -8.28 7.50
CA GLU A 252 11.86 -8.13 8.81
C GLU A 252 12.31 -6.87 9.56
N ASP A 253 13.62 -6.62 9.58
CA ASP A 253 14.24 -5.41 10.14
C ASP A 253 15.44 -4.97 9.28
N PRO A 254 15.21 -4.12 8.26
CA PRO A 254 16.24 -3.74 7.33
C PRO A 254 17.36 -2.89 7.95
N HIS A 255 17.10 -2.15 9.04
CA HIS A 255 18.15 -1.32 9.66
C HIS A 255 19.14 -2.16 10.49
N SER A 256 18.68 -3.32 10.99
CA SER A 256 19.49 -4.23 11.80
C SER A 256 20.41 -5.13 10.97
N MET A 257 20.25 -5.16 9.65
CA MET A 257 21.04 -5.99 8.75
C MET A 257 22.54 -5.72 8.92
N THR A 258 23.30 -6.78 9.15
CA THR A 258 24.76 -6.72 9.36
C THR A 258 25.53 -7.48 8.29
N ARG A 259 24.92 -8.50 7.68
CA ARG A 259 25.58 -9.35 6.67
C ARG A 259 24.64 -9.71 5.53
N ILE A 260 25.19 -10.15 4.41
CA ILE A 260 24.42 -10.50 3.21
C ILE A 260 23.40 -11.61 3.46
N GLU A 261 23.69 -12.53 4.40
CA GLU A 261 22.77 -13.60 4.77
C GLU A 261 21.45 -13.09 5.37
N ASP A 262 21.44 -11.87 5.92
CA ASP A 262 20.22 -11.22 6.39
C ASP A 262 19.30 -10.87 5.22
N LEU A 263 19.87 -10.47 4.07
CA LEU A 263 19.12 -10.24 2.83
C LEU A 263 18.64 -11.56 2.23
N ASN A 264 19.48 -12.60 2.25
CA ASN A 264 19.12 -13.92 1.70
C ASN A 264 17.96 -14.60 2.45
N ARG A 265 17.67 -14.18 3.68
CA ARG A 265 16.50 -14.62 4.46
C ARG A 265 15.22 -13.86 4.12
N ALA A 266 15.28 -12.80 3.31
CA ALA A 266 14.12 -12.03 2.93
C ALA A 266 13.09 -12.92 2.23
N VAL A 267 11.82 -12.78 2.59
CA VAL A 267 10.72 -13.56 2.02
C VAL A 267 10.27 -12.89 0.73
N ILE A 268 10.14 -13.65 -0.35
CA ILE A 268 9.55 -13.13 -1.59
C ILE A 268 8.03 -13.17 -1.45
N ARG A 269 7.39 -12.00 -1.54
CA ARG A 269 5.92 -11.92 -1.58
C ARG A 269 5.39 -12.18 -2.97
N TYR A 270 6.03 -11.54 -3.95
CA TYR A 270 5.61 -11.61 -5.34
C TYR A 270 6.82 -11.45 -6.26
N ALA A 271 6.84 -12.19 -7.35
CA ALA A 271 7.74 -12.00 -8.47
C ALA A 271 6.92 -12.07 -9.75
N ASN A 272 7.16 -11.15 -10.70
CA ASN A 272 6.53 -11.31 -12.01
C ASN A 272 7.26 -12.38 -12.83
N LYS A 273 6.56 -12.88 -13.85
CA LYS A 273 7.11 -13.91 -14.74
C LYS A 273 8.43 -13.50 -15.37
N ASP A 274 8.54 -12.26 -15.85
CA ASP A 274 9.77 -11.78 -16.49
C ASP A 274 10.97 -11.80 -15.52
N ALA A 275 10.76 -11.56 -14.22
CA ALA A 275 11.82 -11.70 -13.23
C ALA A 275 12.17 -13.16 -12.99
N LEU A 276 11.18 -14.05 -12.88
CA LEU A 276 11.45 -15.48 -12.72
C LEU A 276 12.24 -16.04 -13.92
N ASP A 277 11.92 -15.61 -15.13
CA ASP A 277 12.63 -15.96 -16.36
C ASP A 277 14.11 -15.50 -16.33
N ILE A 278 14.44 -14.37 -15.68
CA ILE A 278 15.84 -13.92 -15.50
C ILE A 278 16.66 -14.90 -14.65
N PHE A 279 16.02 -15.55 -13.67
CA PHE A 279 16.66 -16.45 -12.70
C PHE A 279 16.41 -17.94 -12.99
N ASP A 280 15.87 -18.27 -14.18
CA ASP A 280 15.53 -19.63 -14.61
C ASP A 280 14.53 -20.37 -13.68
N PHE A 281 13.56 -19.64 -13.12
CA PHE A 281 12.48 -20.21 -12.30
C PHE A 281 11.17 -20.31 -13.07
N LEU A 282 10.48 -21.45 -12.95
CA LEU A 282 9.09 -21.60 -13.40
C LEU A 282 8.10 -21.11 -12.33
N ASP A 283 8.41 -21.39 -11.07
CA ASP A 283 7.63 -21.05 -9.90
C ASP A 283 8.45 -20.16 -8.96
N GLN A 284 7.78 -19.23 -8.28
CA GLN A 284 8.43 -18.33 -7.34
C GLN A 284 9.02 -19.10 -6.14
N PRO A 285 10.31 -18.93 -5.80
CA PRO A 285 10.88 -19.47 -4.57
C PRO A 285 10.44 -18.65 -3.34
N ASP A 286 10.50 -19.26 -2.15
CA ASP A 286 10.06 -18.61 -0.91
C ASP A 286 10.97 -17.46 -0.47
N ARG A 287 12.28 -17.56 -0.75
CA ARG A 287 13.29 -16.64 -0.22
C ARG A 287 14.17 -16.04 -1.30
N TRP A 288 14.64 -14.83 -1.01
CA TRP A 288 15.59 -14.10 -1.86
C TRP A 288 16.88 -14.89 -2.11
N GLY A 289 17.44 -15.52 -1.08
CA GLY A 289 18.65 -16.32 -1.22
C GLY A 289 18.50 -17.45 -2.24
N ASP A 290 17.34 -18.12 -2.25
CA ASP A 290 17.06 -19.24 -3.16
C ASP A 290 16.95 -18.75 -4.62
N LEU A 291 16.42 -17.54 -4.83
CA LEU A 291 16.32 -16.92 -6.14
C LEU A 291 17.72 -16.59 -6.72
N VAL A 292 18.61 -16.00 -5.92
CA VAL A 292 19.88 -15.46 -6.40
C VAL A 292 21.02 -16.48 -6.45
N ASP A 293 20.91 -17.59 -5.72
CA ASP A 293 21.89 -18.68 -5.69
C ASP A 293 22.15 -19.29 -7.09
N VAL A 294 21.17 -19.24 -7.99
CA VAL A 294 21.32 -19.66 -9.40
C VAL A 294 22.39 -18.84 -10.13
N ILE A 295 22.45 -17.52 -9.87
CA ILE A 295 23.40 -16.60 -10.51
C ILE A 295 24.79 -16.70 -9.86
N GLU A 296 24.86 -16.87 -8.54
CA GLU A 296 26.15 -17.02 -7.85
C GLU A 296 26.92 -18.24 -8.34
N LYS A 297 26.23 -19.35 -8.54
CA LYS A 297 26.80 -20.60 -9.07
C LYS A 297 27.35 -20.43 -10.50
N CYS A 298 26.80 -19.50 -11.28
CA CYS A 298 27.18 -19.29 -12.67
C CYS A 298 28.33 -18.27 -12.83
N THR A 299 28.32 -17.18 -12.05
CA THR A 299 29.18 -16.01 -12.32
C THR A 299 30.26 -15.76 -11.28
N ASN A 300 30.14 -16.34 -10.08
CA ASN A 300 31.00 -16.07 -8.92
C ASN A 300 31.15 -14.57 -8.58
N ASP A 301 30.21 -13.72 -9.01
CA ASP A 301 30.18 -12.28 -8.75
C ASP A 301 29.02 -11.92 -7.81
N SER A 302 29.35 -11.62 -6.56
CA SER A 302 28.39 -11.23 -5.51
C SER A 302 28.36 -9.73 -5.26
N ARG A 303 29.06 -8.90 -6.06
CA ARG A 303 29.16 -7.44 -5.84
C ARG A 303 27.81 -6.75 -5.91
N TRP A 304 26.98 -7.10 -6.89
CA TRP A 304 25.63 -6.54 -7.04
C TRP A 304 24.74 -6.85 -5.83
N GLN A 305 24.88 -8.02 -5.22
CA GLN A 305 24.13 -8.38 -4.01
C GLN A 305 24.61 -7.59 -2.80
N ASN A 306 25.93 -7.40 -2.65
CA ASN A 306 26.51 -6.58 -1.59
C ASN A 306 26.05 -5.12 -1.71
N GLU A 307 26.05 -4.55 -2.91
CA GLU A 307 25.54 -3.19 -3.14
C GLU A 307 24.04 -3.09 -2.82
N LEU A 308 23.23 -4.05 -3.27
CA LEU A 308 21.80 -4.10 -2.97
C LEU A 308 21.53 -4.20 -1.47
N PHE A 309 22.26 -5.06 -0.77
CA PHE A 309 22.24 -5.17 0.70
C PHE A 309 22.49 -3.82 1.37
N HIS A 310 23.54 -3.11 0.94
CA HIS A 310 23.86 -1.81 1.51
C HIS A 310 22.78 -0.76 1.24
N VAL A 311 22.18 -0.77 0.04
CA VAL A 311 21.06 0.12 -0.30
C VAL A 311 19.84 -0.16 0.57
N ILE A 312 19.40 -1.42 0.68
CA ILE A 312 18.26 -1.80 1.51
C ILE A 312 18.47 -1.39 2.97
N ARG A 313 19.67 -1.64 3.51
CA ARG A 313 20.02 -1.25 4.89
C ARG A 313 19.99 0.27 5.09
N LYS A 314 20.52 1.04 4.14
CA LYS A 314 20.50 2.52 4.18
C LYS A 314 19.05 3.04 4.13
N ILE A 315 18.20 2.48 3.27
CA ILE A 315 16.77 2.82 3.19
C ILE A 315 16.05 2.48 4.52
N GLY A 316 16.32 1.32 5.09
CA GLY A 316 15.84 0.90 6.41
C GLY A 316 16.19 1.88 7.52
N SER A 317 17.40 2.42 7.46
CA SER A 317 17.93 3.39 8.42
C SER A 317 17.52 4.84 8.14
N GLY A 318 16.70 5.10 7.11
CA GLY A 318 16.31 6.45 6.71
C GLY A 318 17.47 7.30 6.19
N ARG A 319 18.53 6.68 5.65
CA ARG A 319 19.73 7.36 5.13
C ARG A 319 19.68 7.46 3.61
N ARG A 320 20.37 8.47 3.07
CA ARG A 320 20.65 8.55 1.64
C ARG A 320 21.53 7.38 1.21
N PHE A 321 21.35 6.93 -0.03
CA PHE A 321 22.09 5.83 -0.63
C PHE A 321 22.52 6.20 -2.04
N GLU A 322 23.59 5.56 -2.52
CA GLU A 322 24.04 5.67 -3.89
C GLU A 322 23.36 4.59 -4.74
N PRO A 323 23.06 4.86 -6.03
CA PRO A 323 22.51 3.85 -6.91
C PRO A 323 23.48 2.67 -7.10
N ILE A 324 22.92 1.46 -7.16
CA ILE A 324 23.66 0.23 -7.48
C ILE A 324 24.32 0.40 -8.86
N GLN A 325 25.61 0.09 -8.95
CA GLN A 325 26.41 0.13 -10.18
C GLN A 325 26.72 -1.28 -10.69
N ALA A 326 26.93 -2.23 -9.78
CA ALA A 326 27.25 -3.60 -10.15
C ALA A 326 26.09 -4.30 -10.88
N VAL A 327 26.48 -5.13 -11.86
CA VAL A 327 25.58 -5.90 -12.73
C VAL A 327 25.84 -7.39 -12.55
N PHE A 328 24.94 -8.23 -13.08
CA PHE A 328 25.14 -9.67 -13.17
C PHE A 328 24.72 -10.21 -14.53
N ASN A 329 25.29 -11.36 -14.90
CA ASN A 329 24.95 -12.08 -16.13
C ASN A 329 23.96 -13.21 -15.81
N THR A 330 23.00 -13.40 -16.70
CA THR A 330 22.05 -14.52 -16.66
C THR A 330 22.59 -15.71 -17.49
N ALA A 331 21.95 -16.87 -17.37
CA ALA A 331 22.25 -18.02 -18.23
C ALA A 331 21.97 -17.74 -19.72
N SER A 332 21.18 -16.71 -20.03
CA SER A 332 20.88 -16.24 -21.40
C SER A 332 21.87 -15.19 -21.93
N ASP A 333 23.00 -14.97 -21.24
CA ASP A 333 24.02 -13.96 -21.53
C ASP A 333 23.52 -12.50 -21.51
N LYS A 334 22.30 -12.27 -21.02
CA LYS A 334 21.80 -10.93 -20.74
C LYS A 334 22.37 -10.40 -19.44
N ILE A 335 22.64 -9.10 -19.42
CA ILE A 335 23.24 -8.38 -18.31
C ILE A 335 22.17 -7.53 -17.63
N TYR A 336 22.00 -7.70 -16.32
CA TYR A 336 20.99 -6.97 -15.55
C TYR A 336 21.60 -6.21 -14.38
N LYS A 337 20.97 -5.10 -14.03
CA LYS A 337 21.26 -4.29 -12.85
C LYS A 337 20.05 -4.25 -11.92
N PRO A 338 20.18 -4.67 -10.65
CA PRO A 338 19.09 -4.58 -9.69
C PRO A 338 18.94 -3.13 -9.21
N VAL A 339 17.70 -2.70 -8.98
CA VAL A 339 17.36 -1.37 -8.48
C VAL A 339 16.21 -1.47 -7.49
N VAL A 340 16.33 -0.80 -6.34
CA VAL A 340 15.17 -0.62 -5.45
C VAL A 340 14.25 0.44 -6.06
N CYS A 341 13.15 0.01 -6.66
CA CYS A 341 12.21 0.88 -7.39
C CYS A 341 11.23 1.58 -6.44
N ALA A 342 10.75 0.85 -5.44
CA ALA A 342 9.76 1.35 -4.49
C ALA A 342 9.86 0.62 -3.15
N ILE A 343 9.24 1.20 -2.13
CA ILE A 343 8.99 0.56 -0.84
C ILE A 343 7.53 0.78 -0.47
N ASP A 344 6.92 -0.22 0.14
CA ASP A 344 5.62 -0.06 0.79
C ASP A 344 5.83 0.12 2.30
N ARG A 345 5.16 1.12 2.87
CA ARG A 345 5.27 1.48 4.30
C ARG A 345 3.90 1.57 4.93
N LEU A 346 3.83 1.20 6.20
CA LEU A 346 2.64 1.41 7.03
C LEU A 346 2.51 2.89 7.40
N GLY A 347 1.99 3.71 6.48
CA GLY A 347 1.90 5.16 6.63
C GLY A 347 3.21 5.89 6.30
N ARG A 348 3.19 7.24 6.28
CA ARG A 348 4.30 8.07 5.75
C ARG A 348 5.65 7.88 6.43
N LYS A 349 5.66 7.48 7.71
CA LYS A 349 6.89 7.28 8.52
C LYS A 349 6.92 5.92 9.22
N GLY A 350 6.03 5.00 8.84
CA GLY A 350 5.95 3.71 9.51
C GLY A 350 7.02 2.72 9.07
N LYS A 351 6.89 1.52 9.64
CA LYS A 351 7.71 0.36 9.29
C LYS A 351 7.59 0.09 7.78
N ILE A 352 8.73 -0.25 7.18
CA ILE A 352 8.77 -0.76 5.81
C ILE A 352 8.16 -2.15 5.82
N ASP A 353 7.14 -2.34 5.00
CA ASP A 353 6.44 -3.60 4.84
C ASP A 353 7.13 -4.46 3.77
N SER A 354 7.51 -3.85 2.64
CA SER A 354 8.20 -4.55 1.56
C SER A 354 9.07 -3.60 0.70
N PHE A 355 9.98 -4.21 -0.06
CA PHE A 355 10.83 -3.56 -1.05
C PHE A 355 10.51 -4.15 -2.42
N GLN A 356 10.31 -3.28 -3.41
CA GLN A 356 10.20 -3.68 -4.80
C GLN A 356 11.55 -3.51 -5.49
N ILE A 357 12.13 -4.62 -5.93
CA ILE A 357 13.41 -4.70 -6.64
C ILE A 357 13.11 -4.91 -8.13
N GLY A 358 13.49 -3.97 -8.97
CA GLY A 358 13.43 -4.11 -10.42
C GLY A 358 14.77 -4.53 -11.01
N PHE A 359 14.76 -5.21 -12.15
CA PHE A 359 15.95 -5.61 -12.90
C PHE A 359 15.97 -4.91 -14.25
N ILE A 360 16.93 -4.01 -14.42
CA ILE A 360 17.10 -3.23 -15.65
C ILE A 360 18.14 -3.91 -16.53
N GLU A 361 17.77 -4.23 -17.76
CA GLU A 361 18.71 -4.77 -18.75
C GLU A 361 19.75 -3.69 -19.13
N GLU A 362 21.03 -4.01 -18.95
CA GLU A 362 22.15 -3.13 -19.28
C GLU A 362 22.72 -3.47 -20.66
N VAL A 363 22.13 -2.86 -21.68
CA VAL A 363 22.48 -3.08 -23.09
C VAL A 363 23.89 -2.57 -23.44
N GLY A 364 24.45 -1.66 -22.64
CA GLY A 364 25.79 -1.11 -22.84
C GLY A 364 26.92 -1.88 -22.17
N ALA A 365 26.60 -2.93 -21.41
CA ALA A 365 27.61 -3.77 -20.78
C ALA A 365 28.13 -4.81 -21.78
N ILE A 366 29.45 -5.00 -21.79
CA ILE A 366 30.10 -6.00 -22.63
C ILE A 366 30.23 -7.27 -21.79
N ASN A 367 29.86 -8.43 -22.35
CA ASN A 367 30.11 -9.71 -21.68
C ASN A 367 31.63 -9.96 -21.63
N THR A 368 32.22 -9.70 -20.47
CA THR A 368 33.67 -9.83 -20.28
C THR A 368 34.13 -11.29 -20.23
N ALA A 369 33.21 -12.26 -20.07
CA ALA A 369 33.57 -13.67 -19.99
C ALA A 369 34.12 -14.23 -21.31
N GLU A 370 33.69 -13.66 -22.45
CA GLU A 370 34.14 -14.08 -23.77
C GLU A 370 35.39 -13.32 -24.26
N ILE A 371 35.81 -12.30 -23.52
CA ILE A 371 36.93 -11.43 -23.89
C ILE A 371 38.19 -11.88 -23.13
N PRO A 372 39.35 -12.02 -23.80
CA PRO A 372 40.61 -12.26 -23.11
C PRO A 372 40.82 -11.28 -21.96
N LEU A 373 41.22 -11.77 -20.78
CA LEU A 373 41.29 -10.98 -19.56
C LEU A 373 42.08 -9.68 -19.73
N GLU A 374 43.22 -9.74 -20.43
CA GLU A 374 44.07 -8.58 -20.73
C GLU A 374 43.35 -7.52 -21.58
N LEU A 375 42.58 -7.97 -22.58
CA LEU A 375 41.83 -7.09 -23.47
C LEU A 375 40.64 -6.47 -22.74
N SER A 376 39.95 -7.24 -21.91
CA SER A 376 38.86 -6.77 -21.05
C SER A 376 39.35 -5.71 -20.05
N ALA A 377 40.48 -5.96 -19.39
CA ALA A 377 41.10 -5.03 -18.47
C ALA A 377 41.51 -3.71 -19.17
N LEU A 378 42.11 -3.77 -20.36
CA LEU A 378 42.46 -2.58 -21.13
C LEU A 378 41.23 -1.81 -21.64
N ALA A 379 40.20 -2.50 -22.13
CA ALA A 379 38.94 -1.86 -22.55
C ALA A 379 38.31 -1.09 -21.39
N THR A 380 38.29 -1.72 -20.22
CA THR A 380 37.75 -1.15 -18.99
C THR A 380 38.58 0.07 -18.57
N THR A 381 39.90 -0.05 -18.50
CA THR A 381 40.82 1.06 -18.19
C THR A 381 40.68 2.22 -19.17
N LEU A 382 40.59 1.95 -20.48
CA LEU A 382 40.37 2.95 -21.51
C LEU A 382 39.06 3.71 -21.31
N ARG A 383 37.97 2.98 -21.04
CA ARG A 383 36.66 3.59 -20.75
C ARG A 383 36.77 4.59 -19.62
N TYR A 384 37.40 4.23 -18.49
CA TYR A 384 37.50 5.14 -17.35
C TYR A 384 38.47 6.29 -17.58
N ALA A 385 39.60 6.06 -18.25
CA ALA A 385 40.51 7.13 -18.63
C ALA A 385 39.83 8.15 -19.57
N PHE A 386 38.96 7.67 -20.47
CA PHE A 386 38.19 8.50 -21.39
C PHE A 386 37.08 9.27 -20.66
N ARG A 387 36.33 8.61 -19.77
CA ARG A 387 35.35 9.27 -18.89
C ARG A 387 36.02 10.34 -18.04
N PHE A 388 37.15 10.04 -17.40
CA PHE A 388 37.91 11.03 -16.64
C PHE A 388 38.32 12.22 -17.51
N ARG A 389 38.77 11.96 -18.74
CA ARG A 389 39.13 13.04 -19.67
C ARG A 389 37.94 13.96 -19.99
N TRP A 390 36.79 13.43 -20.39
CA TRP A 390 35.69 14.25 -20.91
C TRP A 390 34.66 14.68 -19.86
N GLU A 391 34.44 13.86 -18.83
CA GLU A 391 33.51 14.19 -17.73
C GLU A 391 34.19 15.04 -16.65
N ILE A 392 35.52 14.97 -16.51
CA ILE A 392 36.28 15.76 -15.53
C ILE A 392 37.14 16.83 -16.22
N LEU A 393 38.18 16.42 -16.96
CA LEU A 393 39.23 17.35 -17.37
C LEU A 393 38.73 18.41 -18.36
N GLU A 394 38.15 18.03 -19.50
CA GLU A 394 37.64 19.02 -20.47
C GLU A 394 36.41 19.77 -19.96
N LYS A 395 35.64 19.16 -19.05
CA LYS A 395 34.46 19.79 -18.50
C LYS A 395 34.82 20.90 -17.51
N PHE A 396 35.74 20.64 -16.58
CA PHE A 396 35.99 21.52 -15.45
C PHE A 396 37.33 22.28 -15.53
N ALA A 397 38.38 21.74 -16.14
CA ALA A 397 39.68 22.42 -16.20
C ALA A 397 39.66 23.80 -16.91
N PRO A 398 38.85 24.01 -17.97
CA PRO A 398 38.75 25.31 -18.63
C PRO A 398 37.93 26.35 -17.86
N LEU A 399 37.10 25.94 -16.90
CA LEU A 399 36.14 26.80 -16.22
C LEU A 399 36.81 27.63 -15.12
N ASP A 400 36.19 28.77 -14.79
CA ASP A 400 36.41 29.44 -13.52
C ASP A 400 35.43 28.84 -12.52
N LEU A 401 35.92 27.93 -11.69
CA LEU A 401 35.09 27.06 -10.86
C LEU A 401 34.46 27.83 -9.69
N ASP A 402 33.20 27.54 -9.42
CA ASP A 402 32.54 27.91 -8.17
C ASP A 402 32.33 26.70 -7.23
N ASP A 403 31.70 26.93 -6.08
CA ASP A 403 31.43 25.88 -5.09
C ASP A 403 30.54 24.76 -5.66
N GLU A 404 29.56 25.08 -6.50
CA GLU A 404 28.65 24.10 -7.11
C GLU A 404 29.40 23.24 -8.13
N ASP A 405 30.29 23.84 -8.91
CA ASP A 405 31.16 23.11 -9.84
C ASP A 405 32.08 22.14 -9.11
N ILE A 406 32.67 22.54 -7.97
CA ILE A 406 33.53 21.65 -7.17
C ILE A 406 32.71 20.48 -6.60
N ILE A 407 31.46 20.72 -6.16
CA ILE A 407 30.55 19.65 -5.73
C ILE A 407 30.27 18.69 -6.90
N ALA A 408 29.95 19.22 -8.06
CA ALA A 408 29.65 18.42 -9.25
C ALA A 408 30.85 17.59 -9.70
N LEU A 409 32.06 18.18 -9.63
CA LEU A 409 33.32 17.51 -9.93
C LEU A 409 33.57 16.34 -8.98
N ASP A 410 33.46 16.56 -7.67
CA ASP A 410 33.71 15.51 -6.67
C ASP A 410 32.71 14.36 -6.82
N ASN A 411 31.43 14.66 -7.00
CA ASN A 411 30.41 13.66 -7.28
C ASN A 411 30.71 12.86 -8.56
N THR A 412 31.23 13.52 -9.61
CA THR A 412 31.57 12.86 -10.87
C THR A 412 32.80 11.96 -10.70
N LEU A 413 33.82 12.41 -9.97
CA LEU A 413 35.00 11.61 -9.63
C LEU A 413 34.62 10.34 -8.87
N GLN A 414 33.88 10.50 -7.77
CA GLN A 414 33.45 9.38 -6.94
C GLN A 414 32.63 8.37 -7.73
N ARG A 415 31.78 8.82 -8.67
CA ARG A 415 31.03 7.93 -9.56
C ARG A 415 31.92 7.18 -10.56
N ILE A 416 32.93 7.83 -11.13
CA ILE A 416 33.88 7.18 -12.04
C ILE A 416 34.68 6.13 -11.28
N GLU A 417 35.19 6.47 -10.09
CA GLU A 417 35.98 5.59 -9.24
C GLU A 417 35.16 4.39 -8.75
N HIS A 418 33.94 4.61 -8.28
CA HIS A 418 33.09 3.52 -7.82
C HIS A 418 32.67 2.58 -8.97
N ASP A 419 32.34 3.12 -10.14
CA ASP A 419 32.07 2.30 -11.33
C ASP A 419 33.35 1.50 -11.72
N ALA A 420 34.53 2.12 -11.69
CA ALA A 420 35.81 1.46 -11.97
C ALA A 420 36.10 0.31 -11.00
N GLU A 421 35.97 0.53 -9.70
CA GLU A 421 36.10 -0.51 -8.67
C GLU A 421 35.07 -1.63 -8.88
N SER A 422 33.82 -1.28 -9.19
CA SER A 422 32.73 -2.23 -9.51
C SER A 422 32.95 -3.00 -10.82
N ARG A 423 33.98 -2.70 -11.60
CA ARG A 423 34.38 -3.49 -12.78
C ARG A 423 35.76 -4.12 -12.63
N GLY A 424 36.34 -4.08 -11.43
CA GLY A 424 37.65 -4.67 -11.17
C GLY A 424 38.78 -3.95 -11.92
N VAL A 425 38.63 -2.64 -12.15
CA VAL A 425 39.74 -1.81 -12.65
C VAL A 425 40.93 -2.02 -11.74
N SER A 426 42.02 -2.42 -12.36
CA SER A 426 43.06 -3.16 -11.70
C SER A 426 44.05 -2.24 -10.99
N ASP A 427 44.64 -2.72 -9.90
CA ASP A 427 45.71 -2.02 -9.19
C ASP A 427 46.94 -1.80 -10.09
N GLU A 428 47.89 -0.99 -9.61
CA GLU A 428 49.09 -0.61 -10.37
C GLU A 428 49.82 -1.82 -10.97
N GLU A 429 49.98 -2.92 -10.22
CA GLU A 429 50.71 -4.10 -10.68
C GLU A 429 49.94 -4.86 -11.76
N SER A 430 48.64 -5.01 -11.57
CA SER A 430 47.76 -5.62 -12.56
C SER A 430 47.77 -4.82 -13.87
N LEU A 431 47.73 -3.49 -13.83
CA LEU A 431 47.82 -2.67 -15.04
C LEU A 431 49.18 -2.77 -15.71
N LYS A 432 50.28 -2.73 -14.94
CA LYS A 432 51.65 -2.90 -15.48
C LYS A 432 51.82 -4.23 -16.19
N SER A 433 51.19 -5.30 -15.70
CA SER A 433 51.26 -6.62 -16.34
C SER A 433 50.69 -6.63 -17.77
N LEU A 434 49.84 -5.65 -18.13
CA LEU A 434 49.27 -5.53 -19.47
C LEU A 434 50.24 -4.93 -20.50
N PHE A 435 51.35 -4.34 -20.07
CA PHE A 435 52.31 -3.66 -20.93
C PHE A 435 53.65 -4.42 -20.98
N PRO A 436 54.15 -4.76 -22.19
CA PRO A 436 55.35 -5.59 -22.33
C PRO A 436 56.65 -4.82 -22.14
N SER A 437 56.67 -3.50 -22.34
CA SER A 437 57.89 -2.69 -22.27
C SER A 437 58.16 -2.19 -20.87
N LYS A 438 59.40 -2.38 -20.39
CA LYS A 438 59.86 -1.81 -19.11
C LYS A 438 59.69 -0.28 -19.05
N GLN A 439 59.90 0.39 -20.18
CA GLN A 439 59.71 1.85 -20.25
C GLN A 439 58.24 2.24 -20.01
N GLU A 440 57.29 1.50 -20.58
CA GLU A 440 55.85 1.75 -20.39
C GLU A 440 55.44 1.46 -18.94
N THR A 441 55.95 0.36 -18.36
CA THR A 441 55.67 0.04 -16.95
C THR A 441 56.23 1.08 -15.99
N ASP A 442 57.45 1.59 -16.24
CA ASP A 442 58.06 2.66 -15.43
C ASP A 442 57.25 3.97 -15.53
N GLU A 443 56.76 4.28 -16.73
CA GLU A 443 55.91 5.44 -16.99
C GLU A 443 54.54 5.32 -16.29
N ILE A 444 53.91 4.15 -16.32
CA ILE A 444 52.66 3.87 -15.56
C ILE A 444 52.89 4.05 -14.07
N SER A 445 53.98 3.49 -13.51
CA SER A 445 54.31 3.67 -12.09
C SER A 445 54.51 5.14 -11.72
N GLN A 446 55.11 5.95 -12.61
CA GLN A 446 55.22 7.38 -12.39
C GLN A 446 53.85 8.07 -12.36
N MET A 447 52.95 7.72 -13.29
CA MET A 447 51.59 8.26 -13.31
C MET A 447 50.80 7.89 -12.06
N TYR A 448 50.91 6.66 -11.57
CA TYR A 448 50.27 6.24 -10.31
C TYR A 448 50.82 7.01 -9.11
N ARG A 449 52.13 7.26 -9.04
CA ARG A 449 52.70 8.08 -7.96
C ARG A 449 52.17 9.52 -7.98
N VAL A 450 52.06 10.12 -9.16
CA VAL A 450 51.47 11.46 -9.32
C VAL A 450 50.00 11.43 -8.90
N TRP A 451 49.24 10.43 -9.37
CA TRP A 451 47.85 10.25 -8.99
C TRP A 451 47.69 10.10 -7.48
N TYR A 452 48.41 9.19 -6.83
CA TYR A 452 48.31 8.96 -5.37
C TYR A 452 48.67 10.19 -4.52
N ARG A 453 49.62 11.02 -4.99
CA ARG A 453 49.93 12.30 -4.35
C ARG A 453 48.75 13.27 -4.45
N LEU A 454 48.10 13.31 -5.62
CA LEU A 454 46.99 14.22 -5.89
C LEU A 454 45.67 13.72 -5.28
N ARG A 455 45.41 12.41 -5.29
CA ARG A 455 44.16 11.78 -4.85
C ARG A 455 44.42 10.38 -4.32
N ASN A 456 43.86 10.05 -3.16
CA ASN A 456 44.01 8.73 -2.56
C ASN A 456 42.81 8.34 -1.68
N GLN A 457 42.71 7.04 -1.36
CA GLN A 457 41.59 6.50 -0.57
C GLN A 457 41.49 7.10 0.84
N GLN A 458 42.58 7.65 1.38
CA GLN A 458 42.59 8.30 2.68
C GLN A 458 42.04 9.74 2.62
N GLY A 459 41.75 10.27 1.43
CA GLY A 459 41.27 11.65 1.25
C GLY A 459 42.34 12.69 1.64
N THR A 460 43.61 12.34 1.49
CA THR A 460 44.75 13.19 1.89
C THR A 460 45.50 13.76 0.70
N GLY A 461 45.10 13.43 -0.52
CA GLY A 461 45.73 13.96 -1.71
C GLY A 461 45.51 15.46 -1.86
N GLU A 462 46.38 16.13 -2.63
CA GLU A 462 46.29 17.57 -2.84
C GLU A 462 44.95 18.02 -3.46
N LEU A 463 44.39 17.20 -4.37
CA LEU A 463 43.07 17.39 -4.96
C LEU A 463 41.95 17.13 -3.96
N ASP A 464 42.07 16.08 -3.14
CA ASP A 464 41.08 15.75 -2.10
C ASP A 464 40.94 16.90 -1.10
N ILE A 465 42.07 17.45 -0.67
CA ILE A 465 42.13 18.61 0.23
C ILE A 465 41.52 19.83 -0.45
N ALA A 466 41.89 20.13 -1.70
CA ALA A 466 41.36 21.28 -2.44
C ALA A 466 39.84 21.20 -2.64
N ILE A 467 39.30 20.03 -2.97
CA ILE A 467 37.86 19.78 -3.11
C ILE A 467 37.14 20.00 -1.78
N ARG A 468 37.66 19.41 -0.69
CA ARG A 468 37.09 19.53 0.65
C ARG A 468 37.05 20.99 1.13
N ASP A 469 38.12 21.72 0.86
CA ASP A 469 38.31 23.10 1.31
C ASP A 469 37.68 24.12 0.34
N ARG A 470 37.04 23.66 -0.76
CA ARG A 470 36.43 24.48 -1.82
C ARG A 470 37.40 25.46 -2.48
N ASP A 471 38.66 25.04 -2.66
CA ASP A 471 39.70 25.86 -3.28
C ASP A 471 39.66 25.73 -4.81
N ALA A 472 38.82 26.54 -5.45
CA ALA A 472 38.60 26.55 -6.89
C ALA A 472 39.88 26.70 -7.73
N GLU A 473 40.76 27.63 -7.32
CA GLU A 473 42.02 27.89 -8.03
C GLU A 473 42.95 26.69 -7.96
N LYS A 474 43.09 26.09 -6.77
CA LYS A 474 43.94 24.92 -6.60
C LYS A 474 43.39 23.70 -7.34
N VAL A 475 42.08 23.47 -7.32
CA VAL A 475 41.43 22.42 -8.13
C VAL A 475 41.76 22.63 -9.60
N LYS A 476 41.54 23.85 -10.14
CA LYS A 476 41.81 24.17 -11.55
C LYS A 476 43.27 23.94 -11.94
N VAL A 477 44.22 24.34 -11.09
CA VAL A 477 45.65 24.09 -11.33
C VAL A 477 45.94 22.58 -11.43
N ILE A 478 45.41 21.78 -10.50
CA ILE A 478 45.63 20.33 -10.49
C ILE A 478 45.00 19.65 -11.72
N LEU A 479 43.78 20.04 -12.13
CA LEU A 479 43.16 19.46 -13.33
C LEU A 479 43.97 19.77 -14.61
N ASN A 480 44.54 20.97 -14.70
CA ASN A 480 45.42 21.33 -15.81
C ASN A 480 46.73 20.52 -15.80
N GLU A 481 47.30 20.22 -14.62
CA GLU A 481 48.46 19.31 -14.48
C GLU A 481 48.13 17.87 -14.92
N LEU A 482 46.93 17.38 -14.62
CA LEU A 482 46.48 16.03 -14.96
C LEU A 482 46.19 15.84 -16.46
N THR A 483 45.93 16.93 -17.18
CA THR A 483 45.57 16.92 -18.61
C THR A 483 46.64 16.29 -19.51
N PRO A 484 47.91 16.69 -19.50
CA PRO A 484 48.95 16.02 -20.29
C PRO A 484 49.19 14.57 -19.86
N MET A 485 49.12 14.28 -18.56
CA MET A 485 49.31 12.92 -18.03
C MET A 485 48.23 11.96 -18.54
N ASN A 486 46.95 12.34 -18.44
CA ASN A 486 45.83 11.53 -18.92
C ASN A 486 45.88 11.35 -20.45
N ARG A 487 46.26 12.37 -21.22
CA ARG A 487 46.45 12.25 -22.68
C ARG A 487 47.51 11.20 -23.01
N ARG A 488 48.64 11.23 -22.33
CA ARG A 488 49.73 10.28 -22.53
C ARG A 488 49.29 8.86 -22.19
N PHE A 489 48.62 8.69 -21.04
CA PHE A 489 48.06 7.42 -20.63
C PHE A 489 47.06 6.84 -21.64
N LEU A 490 46.14 7.66 -22.15
CA LEU A 490 45.18 7.26 -23.18
C LEU A 490 45.87 6.78 -24.45
N ASN A 491 46.89 7.49 -24.93
CA ASN A 491 47.64 7.09 -26.12
C ASN A 491 48.32 5.72 -25.94
N MET A 492 49.05 5.54 -24.83
CA MET A 492 49.71 4.26 -24.52
C MET A 492 48.71 3.10 -24.45
N THR A 493 47.61 3.31 -23.74
CA THR A 493 46.60 2.27 -23.53
C THR A 493 45.86 1.95 -24.83
N ALA A 494 45.59 2.95 -25.67
CA ALA A 494 44.92 2.77 -26.96
C ALA A 494 45.81 2.05 -27.98
N GLU A 495 47.10 2.40 -28.06
CA GLU A 495 48.09 1.69 -28.88
C GLU A 495 48.19 0.22 -28.46
N ARG A 496 48.29 -0.03 -27.14
CA ARG A 496 48.34 -1.40 -26.61
C ARG A 496 47.07 -2.18 -26.91
N PHE A 497 45.91 -1.59 -26.67
CA PHE A 497 44.61 -2.19 -26.98
C PHE A 497 44.51 -2.56 -28.47
N GLY A 498 44.85 -1.64 -29.37
CA GLY A 498 44.88 -1.88 -30.82
C GLY A 498 45.83 -3.02 -31.22
N SER A 499 46.99 -3.10 -30.57
CA SER A 499 47.95 -4.19 -30.81
C SER A 499 47.41 -5.57 -30.42
N LEU A 500 46.67 -5.66 -29.30
CA LEU A 500 46.12 -6.92 -28.83
C LEU A 500 44.96 -7.38 -29.72
N VAL A 501 44.03 -6.48 -30.07
CA VAL A 501 42.93 -6.78 -31.01
C VAL A 501 43.46 -7.29 -32.35
N SER A 502 44.55 -6.70 -32.84
CA SER A 502 45.14 -7.09 -34.13
C SER A 502 45.84 -8.46 -34.10
N ASN A 503 46.21 -8.95 -32.90
CA ASN A 503 46.89 -10.22 -32.71
C ASN A 503 45.96 -11.38 -32.29
N THR A 504 44.71 -11.08 -31.90
CA THR A 504 43.67 -12.08 -31.58
C THR A 504 42.77 -12.46 -32.76
N ALA A 505 42.90 -11.77 -33.91
CA ALA A 505 42.30 -12.15 -35.19
C ALA A 505 43.26 -13.00 -36.01
#